data_AF-K0KJ94-F1
#
_entry.id   AF-K0KJ94-F1
#
_cell.length_a   1.000
_cell.length_b   1.000
_cell.length_c   1.000
_cell.angle_alpha   90.00
_cell.angle_beta   90.00
_cell.angle_gamma   90.00
#
_symmetry.space_group_name_H-M   'P 1'
#
loop_
_entity.id
_entity.type
_entity.pdbx_description
1 polymer ?
#
loop_
_entity_poly.entity_id
_entity_poly.type
_entity_poly.pdbx_seq_one_letter_code
_entity_poly.pdbx_strand_id
1 'polypeptide(L)'
;MSTDKVTNNADTEDQSLLELRINKFVKVLLKVVSAERVVKLLKYYCPLAVEFEVQPTHEEIADFLEVYYLMVFKWHFNKNVSWRIKSLGFVLRFHTLRRVSKFCNIISGKARNCFKVLKRSFKNLTKKTEHSQKQLILKNLSDKSKNPVTGFKSGFPVEIWMLLVDFGLDAGNLVRVNTELFSIFAPRLYKSIHMDIVLSSLNPLKSKYSHYLKHGGNYPHHASDPFKIFESYKDSTKYDYEFLDIVHRGCNDKVVTSMVINDQNAHVRVETRVIREFKKVQQFFDNVIMNENSILRKFNKELSSNVFVLDGFTNLIEDSNKLGIELQKLSQNSNLNVMRYDSDVLNSFGYSFEYEDFIRDDKPFGPGDLEFMEEMDAEQTAASKLLPECGFYKELLHLGIQFDEMKSNFSSRRELSNLNDVESVKELDPIKSWNQSLPRFWTKDAVYHKGPENIEVDKRLFCTEENTLNFLIKFMDPFTLKDHNSERSTSLLFSAQVCDERANNDTTRHGMMSIVPQNILINRFMN
;
A
#
# COMPACT_ATOMS: atom_id res chain seq x y z
N MET A 1 7.76 -4.43 30.29
CA MET A 1 6.58 -5.30 30.52
C MET A 1 6.84 -6.60 29.79
N SER A 2 6.89 -7.71 30.52
CA SER A 2 7.37 -9.01 30.05
C SER A 2 6.26 -9.80 29.34
N THR A 3 6.45 -10.09 28.06
CA THR A 3 5.61 -11.05 27.29
C THR A 3 6.42 -12.17 26.62
N ASP A 4 7.69 -12.39 26.99
CA ASP A 4 8.57 -13.31 26.26
C ASP A 4 8.93 -14.61 27.00
N LYS A 5 8.01 -15.19 27.78
CA LYS A 5 8.27 -16.48 28.46
C LYS A 5 7.20 -17.55 28.30
N VAL A 6 6.14 -17.31 27.51
CA VAL A 6 4.99 -18.24 27.44
C VAL A 6 5.06 -19.17 26.23
N THR A 7 5.69 -18.78 25.12
CA THR A 7 5.80 -19.63 23.92
C THR A 7 6.88 -20.70 24.01
N ASN A 8 8.05 -20.40 24.58
CA ASN A 8 9.16 -21.36 24.67
C ASN A 8 8.86 -22.59 25.53
N ASN A 9 7.95 -22.47 26.51
CA ASN A 9 7.56 -23.60 27.36
C ASN A 9 6.59 -24.58 26.67
N ALA A 10 5.77 -24.10 25.73
CA ALA A 10 4.80 -24.94 25.03
C ALA A 10 5.48 -25.86 24.00
N ASP A 11 6.46 -25.32 23.26
CA ASP A 11 7.18 -26.09 22.24
C ASP A 11 8.14 -27.11 22.86
N THR A 12 8.73 -26.81 24.03
CA THR A 12 9.56 -27.77 24.78
C THR A 12 8.74 -28.88 25.43
N GLU A 13 7.54 -28.58 25.96
CA GLU A 13 6.62 -29.62 26.44
C GLU A 13 6.18 -30.56 25.30
N ASP A 14 5.80 -30.02 24.14
CA ASP A 14 5.37 -30.83 22.99
C ASP A 14 6.51 -31.69 22.40
N GLN A 15 7.75 -31.20 22.40
CA GLN A 15 8.92 -31.99 22.00
C GLN A 15 9.19 -33.15 22.97
N SER A 16 9.22 -32.89 24.29
CA SER A 16 9.45 -33.94 25.28
C SER A 16 8.39 -35.05 25.25
N LEU A 17 7.15 -34.69 24.92
CA LEU A 17 6.02 -35.62 24.84
C LEU A 17 6.06 -36.44 23.54
N LEU A 18 6.61 -35.89 22.47
CA LEU A 18 6.86 -36.60 21.21
C LEU A 18 7.99 -37.62 21.36
N GLU A 19 9.14 -37.22 21.91
CA GLU A 19 10.29 -38.07 22.20
C GLU A 19 9.85 -39.30 23.02
N LEU A 20 9.05 -39.08 24.07
CA LEU A 20 8.54 -40.14 24.94
C LEU A 20 7.57 -41.10 24.23
N ARG A 21 6.79 -40.61 23.26
CA ARG A 21 5.89 -41.44 22.43
C ARG A 21 6.65 -42.28 21.41
N ILE A 22 7.66 -41.70 20.75
CA ILE A 22 8.51 -42.40 19.79
C ILE A 22 9.29 -43.49 20.52
N ASN A 23 9.93 -43.16 21.65
CA ASN A 23 10.65 -44.13 22.48
C ASN A 23 9.77 -45.31 22.91
N LYS A 24 8.54 -45.04 23.35
CA LYS A 24 7.57 -46.09 23.72
C LYS A 24 7.15 -46.93 22.51
N PHE A 25 6.95 -46.32 21.35
CA PHE A 25 6.62 -47.03 20.11
C PHE A 25 7.77 -47.95 19.67
N VAL A 26 9.01 -47.46 19.63
CA VAL A 26 10.20 -48.27 19.27
C VAL A 26 10.37 -49.42 20.25
N LYS A 27 10.19 -49.19 21.55
CA LYS A 27 10.27 -50.24 22.58
C LYS A 27 9.22 -51.34 22.38
N VAL A 28 8.02 -51.00 21.89
CA VAL A 28 6.99 -51.99 21.54
C VAL A 28 7.33 -52.69 20.22
N LEU A 29 7.79 -51.95 19.21
CA LEU A 29 8.16 -52.48 17.91
C LEU A 29 9.29 -53.52 18.01
N LEU A 30 10.33 -53.23 18.80
CA LEU A 30 11.47 -54.12 19.00
C LEU A 30 11.15 -55.38 19.79
N LYS A 31 9.98 -55.46 20.46
CA LYS A 31 9.48 -56.71 21.04
C LYS A 31 8.93 -57.69 19.99
N VAL A 32 8.56 -57.17 18.83
CA VAL A 32 7.86 -57.94 17.77
C VAL A 32 8.76 -58.13 16.54
N VAL A 33 9.64 -57.17 16.27
CA VAL A 33 10.53 -57.15 15.10
C VAL A 33 11.97 -56.95 15.56
N SER A 34 12.91 -57.73 15.04
CA SER A 34 14.33 -57.55 15.38
C SER A 34 14.84 -56.19 14.91
N ALA A 35 15.77 -55.59 15.68
CA ALA A 35 16.41 -54.31 15.35
C ALA A 35 16.96 -54.30 13.92
N GLU A 36 17.65 -55.36 13.49
CA GLU A 36 18.18 -55.52 12.13
C GLU A 36 17.12 -55.36 11.03
N ARG A 37 15.91 -55.91 11.24
CA ARG A 37 14.81 -55.80 10.27
C ARG A 37 14.22 -54.39 10.24
N VAL A 38 14.10 -53.75 11.39
CA VAL A 38 13.66 -52.35 11.49
C VAL A 38 14.65 -51.45 10.75
N VAL A 39 15.95 -51.62 10.99
CA VAL A 39 17.02 -50.86 10.32
C VAL A 39 17.03 -51.12 8.81
N LYS A 40 16.83 -52.37 8.37
CA LYS A 40 16.73 -52.69 6.94
C LYS A 40 15.52 -52.01 6.28
N LEU A 41 14.39 -51.92 6.97
CA LEU A 41 13.23 -51.16 6.51
C LEU A 41 13.52 -49.66 6.49
N LEU A 42 14.16 -49.12 7.53
CA LEU A 42 14.55 -47.71 7.58
C LEU A 42 15.54 -47.34 6.46
N LYS A 43 16.55 -48.17 6.20
CA LYS A 43 17.49 -48.02 5.07
C LYS A 43 16.77 -48.09 3.72
N TYR A 44 15.72 -48.91 3.60
CA TYR A 44 14.92 -49.01 2.38
C TYR A 44 14.09 -47.75 2.11
N TYR A 45 13.45 -47.19 3.15
CA TYR A 45 12.60 -46.00 3.01
C TYR A 45 13.37 -44.67 3.16
N CYS A 46 14.58 -44.70 3.71
CA CYS A 46 15.43 -43.55 3.94
C CYS A 46 16.89 -43.90 3.60
N PRO A 47 17.35 -43.60 2.38
CA PRO A 47 18.72 -43.86 1.94
C PRO A 47 19.81 -43.15 2.77
N LEU A 48 19.44 -42.15 3.60
CA LEU A 48 20.34 -41.44 4.51
C LEU A 48 20.68 -42.23 5.78
N ALA A 49 20.02 -43.36 6.04
CA ALA A 49 20.27 -44.23 7.19
C ALA A 49 21.59 -45.06 7.09
N VAL A 50 22.58 -44.60 6.33
CA VAL A 50 23.74 -45.41 5.89
C VAL A 50 24.64 -45.83 7.05
N GLU A 51 24.68 -45.08 8.15
CA GLU A 51 25.72 -45.19 9.18
C GLU A 51 25.40 -46.09 10.39
N PHE A 52 24.24 -46.75 10.45
CA PHE A 52 23.98 -47.67 11.56
C PHE A 52 25.03 -48.79 11.62
N GLU A 53 25.65 -48.96 12.79
CA GLU A 53 26.49 -50.11 13.13
C GLU A 53 25.72 -51.43 12.94
N VAL A 54 26.43 -52.56 12.90
CA VAL A 54 25.85 -53.89 12.57
C VAL A 54 24.73 -54.29 13.54
N GLN A 55 24.66 -53.72 14.75
CA GLN A 55 23.55 -53.87 15.69
C GLN A 55 23.24 -52.57 16.44
N PRO A 56 22.36 -51.72 15.91
CA PRO A 56 22.06 -50.46 16.57
C PRO A 56 21.22 -50.66 17.83
N THR A 57 21.46 -49.78 18.81
CA THR A 57 20.77 -49.81 20.09
C THR A 57 19.32 -49.34 19.98
N HIS A 58 18.52 -49.58 21.02
CA HIS A 58 17.13 -49.07 21.09
C HIS A 58 17.10 -47.54 20.99
N GLU A 59 18.05 -46.86 21.64
CA GLU A 59 18.19 -45.41 21.65
C GLU A 59 18.52 -44.88 20.25
N GLU A 60 19.51 -45.46 19.56
CA GLU A 60 19.88 -45.06 18.19
C GLU A 60 18.72 -45.19 17.17
N ILE A 61 17.90 -46.25 17.31
CA ILE A 61 16.72 -46.43 16.45
C ILE A 61 15.63 -45.40 16.81
N ALA A 62 15.47 -45.06 18.09
CA ALA A 62 14.52 -44.06 18.55
C ALA A 62 14.92 -42.65 18.11
N ASP A 63 16.18 -42.25 18.31
CA ASP A 63 16.73 -40.97 17.88
C ASP A 63 16.61 -40.81 16.37
N PHE A 64 16.94 -41.83 15.60
CA PHE A 64 16.78 -41.78 14.15
C PHE A 64 15.32 -41.67 13.72
N LEU A 65 14.41 -42.43 14.35
CA LEU A 65 12.98 -42.34 14.04
C LEU A 65 12.39 -40.99 14.45
N GLU A 66 12.92 -40.37 15.51
CA GLU A 66 12.60 -39.02 15.91
C GLU A 66 13.06 -38.01 14.89
N VAL A 67 14.34 -38.05 14.47
CA VAL A 67 14.87 -37.19 13.41
C VAL A 67 14.08 -37.39 12.12
N TYR A 68 13.82 -38.64 11.71
CA TYR A 68 13.02 -38.94 10.51
C TYR A 68 11.58 -38.45 10.65
N TYR A 69 10.96 -38.64 11.81
CA TYR A 69 9.62 -38.14 12.06
C TYR A 69 9.60 -36.61 12.00
N LEU A 70 10.56 -35.91 12.61
CA LEU A 70 10.63 -34.45 12.59
C LEU A 70 10.93 -33.91 11.19
N MET A 71 11.95 -34.44 10.51
CA MET A 71 12.46 -33.97 9.22
C MET A 71 11.62 -34.40 8.02
N VAL A 72 11.04 -35.60 8.04
CA VAL A 72 10.37 -36.18 6.87
C VAL A 72 8.87 -36.23 7.10
N PHE A 73 8.40 -36.84 8.19
CA PHE A 73 6.97 -37.06 8.38
C PHE A 73 6.23 -35.79 8.82
N LYS A 74 6.63 -35.17 9.93
CA LYS A 74 6.08 -33.91 10.46
C LYS A 74 6.26 -32.82 9.42
N TRP A 75 7.42 -32.72 8.78
CA TRP A 75 7.63 -31.75 7.70
C TRP A 75 6.72 -32.04 6.49
N HIS A 76 6.85 -33.17 5.79
CA HIS A 76 6.04 -33.40 4.58
C HIS A 76 4.53 -33.47 4.86
N PHE A 77 4.12 -34.15 5.93
CA PHE A 77 2.71 -34.37 6.22
C PHE A 77 2.06 -33.11 6.80
N ASN A 78 2.61 -32.52 7.87
CA ASN A 78 1.98 -31.37 8.50
C ASN A 78 2.13 -30.09 7.68
N LYS A 79 3.20 -29.92 6.91
CA LYS A 79 3.35 -28.73 6.05
C LYS A 79 2.62 -28.91 4.72
N ASN A 80 2.89 -29.96 3.93
CA ASN A 80 2.33 -30.04 2.57
C ASN A 80 0.88 -30.54 2.53
N VAL A 81 0.54 -31.61 3.25
CA VAL A 81 -0.83 -32.17 3.21
C VAL A 81 -1.81 -31.22 3.89
N SER A 82 -1.46 -30.71 5.08
CA SER A 82 -2.28 -29.70 5.77
C SER A 82 -2.48 -28.46 4.91
N TRP A 83 -1.43 -27.96 4.25
CA TRP A 83 -1.54 -26.82 3.35
C TRP A 83 -2.50 -27.07 2.19
N ARG A 84 -2.42 -28.23 1.53
CA ARG A 84 -3.35 -28.59 0.45
C ARG A 84 -4.80 -28.63 0.93
N ILE A 85 -5.05 -29.16 2.13
CA ILE A 85 -6.38 -29.17 2.75
C ILE A 85 -6.85 -27.74 3.04
N LYS A 86 -5.98 -26.88 3.62
CA LYS A 86 -6.27 -25.45 3.86
C LYS A 86 -6.60 -24.72 2.56
N SER A 87 -5.78 -24.89 1.53
CA SER A 87 -5.97 -24.29 0.20
C SER A 87 -7.28 -24.73 -0.46
N LEU A 88 -7.66 -26.00 -0.33
CA LEU A 88 -8.97 -26.47 -0.77
C LEU A 88 -10.11 -25.79 0.01
N GLY A 89 -9.94 -25.64 1.32
CA GLY A 89 -10.84 -24.88 2.19
C GLY A 89 -11.01 -23.43 1.75
N PHE A 90 -9.93 -22.76 1.33
CA PHE A 90 -9.99 -21.38 0.81
C PHE A 90 -10.85 -21.29 -0.45
N VAL A 91 -10.67 -22.22 -1.41
CA VAL A 91 -11.48 -22.28 -2.62
C VAL A 91 -12.97 -22.46 -2.28
N LEU A 92 -13.30 -23.40 -1.40
CA LEU A 92 -14.67 -23.65 -0.95
C LEU A 92 -15.27 -22.42 -0.26
N ARG A 93 -14.53 -21.80 0.65
CA ARG A 93 -14.94 -20.58 1.37
C ARG A 93 -15.18 -19.42 0.42
N PHE A 94 -14.30 -19.18 -0.55
CA PHE A 94 -14.46 -18.10 -1.52
C PHE A 94 -15.71 -18.27 -2.39
N HIS A 95 -15.95 -19.47 -2.91
CA HIS A 95 -17.13 -19.73 -3.73
C HIS A 95 -18.43 -19.68 -2.92
N THR A 96 -18.45 -20.16 -1.68
CA THR A 96 -19.62 -20.09 -0.80
C THR A 96 -19.93 -18.64 -0.38
N LEU A 97 -18.94 -17.89 0.09
CA LEU A 97 -19.11 -16.46 0.43
C LEU A 97 -19.58 -15.63 -0.75
N ARG A 98 -19.02 -15.87 -1.96
CA ARG A 98 -19.45 -15.15 -3.17
C ARG A 98 -20.87 -15.51 -3.61
N ARG A 99 -21.32 -16.76 -3.38
CA ARG A 99 -22.73 -17.14 -3.61
C ARG A 99 -23.66 -16.46 -2.62
N VAL A 100 -23.29 -16.44 -1.34
CA VAL A 100 -24.05 -15.75 -0.29
C VAL A 100 -24.11 -14.25 -0.55
N SER A 101 -22.99 -13.61 -0.90
CA SER A 101 -22.98 -12.17 -1.20
C SER A 101 -23.83 -11.81 -2.42
N LYS A 102 -23.79 -12.63 -3.49
CA LYS A 102 -24.71 -12.50 -4.63
C LYS A 102 -26.16 -12.64 -4.21
N PHE A 103 -26.48 -13.61 -3.35
CA PHE A 103 -27.83 -13.81 -2.84
C PHE A 103 -28.31 -12.62 -1.98
N CYS A 104 -27.47 -12.12 -1.06
CA CYS A 104 -27.73 -10.91 -0.28
C CYS A 104 -27.88 -9.66 -1.15
N ASN A 105 -27.10 -9.53 -2.23
CA ASN A 105 -27.23 -8.43 -3.19
C ASN A 105 -28.55 -8.51 -3.97
N ILE A 106 -29.00 -9.71 -4.34
CA ILE A 106 -30.30 -9.92 -4.97
C ILE A 106 -31.43 -9.56 -3.99
N ILE A 107 -31.35 -10.02 -2.73
CA ILE A 107 -32.34 -9.69 -1.69
C ILE A 107 -32.35 -8.18 -1.43
N SER A 108 -31.20 -7.55 -1.24
CA SER A 108 -31.13 -6.11 -0.97
C SER A 108 -31.56 -5.27 -2.17
N GLY A 109 -31.33 -5.74 -3.40
CA GLY A 109 -31.84 -5.14 -4.63
C GLY A 109 -33.36 -5.23 -4.71
N LYS A 110 -33.94 -6.42 -4.44
CA LYS A 110 -35.39 -6.60 -4.36
C LYS A 110 -36.01 -5.77 -3.24
N ALA A 111 -35.39 -5.73 -2.06
CA ALA A 111 -35.83 -4.91 -0.94
C ALA A 111 -35.81 -3.42 -1.30
N ARG A 112 -34.73 -2.91 -1.93
CA ARG A 112 -34.65 -1.53 -2.43
C ARG A 112 -35.72 -1.22 -3.46
N ASN A 113 -36.03 -2.15 -4.37
CA ASN A 113 -37.08 -1.98 -5.35
C ASN A 113 -38.47 -1.99 -4.71
N CYS A 114 -38.74 -2.91 -3.78
CA CYS A 114 -39.96 -2.90 -2.95
C CYS A 114 -40.07 -1.58 -2.17
N PHE A 115 -38.98 -1.09 -1.58
CA PHE A 115 -38.97 0.18 -0.85
C PHE A 115 -39.22 1.37 -1.78
N LYS A 116 -38.70 1.36 -3.01
CA LYS A 116 -39.01 2.38 -4.03
C LYS A 116 -40.49 2.34 -4.44
N VAL A 117 -41.07 1.15 -4.60
CA VAL A 117 -42.51 0.95 -4.89
C VAL A 117 -43.37 1.39 -3.71
N LEU A 118 -43.00 1.04 -2.49
CA LEU A 118 -43.65 1.51 -1.26
C LEU A 118 -43.57 3.02 -1.16
N LYS A 119 -42.38 3.61 -1.37
CA LYS A 119 -42.17 5.07 -1.33
C LYS A 119 -42.98 5.79 -2.41
N ARG A 120 -43.14 5.21 -3.61
CA ARG A 120 -44.05 5.72 -4.65
C ARG A 120 -45.52 5.62 -4.24
N SER A 121 -45.92 4.51 -3.64
CA SER A 121 -47.28 4.28 -3.16
C SER A 121 -47.64 5.20 -1.99
N PHE A 122 -46.73 5.36 -1.03
CA PHE A 122 -46.81 6.36 0.04
C PHE A 122 -46.86 7.78 -0.52
N LYS A 123 -46.04 8.12 -1.53
CA LYS A 123 -46.08 9.44 -2.18
C LYS A 123 -47.42 9.71 -2.89
N ASN A 124 -48.08 8.68 -3.40
CA ASN A 124 -49.40 8.78 -4.03
C ASN A 124 -50.53 8.87 -2.97
N LEU A 125 -50.41 8.14 -1.86
CA LEU A 125 -51.30 8.22 -0.69
C LEU A 125 -51.20 9.59 -0.01
N THR A 126 -49.97 10.12 0.16
CA THR A 126 -49.73 11.46 0.71
C THR A 126 -50.17 12.55 -0.25
N LYS A 127 -50.12 12.37 -1.57
CA LYS A 127 -50.70 13.33 -2.53
C LYS A 127 -52.23 13.42 -2.41
N LYS A 128 -52.91 12.30 -2.11
CA LYS A 128 -54.36 12.24 -1.94
C LYS A 128 -54.82 12.89 -0.62
N THR A 129 -54.00 12.82 0.42
CA THR A 129 -54.21 13.51 1.70
C THR A 129 -53.72 14.97 1.68
N GLU A 130 -52.64 15.28 0.95
CA GLU A 130 -52.12 16.64 0.76
C GLU A 130 -53.07 17.52 -0.04
N HIS A 131 -53.91 17.01 -0.95
CA HIS A 131 -54.84 17.88 -1.67
C HIS A 131 -55.96 18.43 -0.77
N SER A 132 -56.34 17.66 0.26
CA SER A 132 -57.36 18.04 1.25
C SER A 132 -56.76 18.87 2.41
N GLN A 133 -55.50 18.61 2.78
CA GLN A 133 -54.77 19.43 3.78
C GLN A 133 -54.11 20.69 3.20
N LYS A 134 -53.67 20.74 1.93
CA LYS A 134 -53.05 21.94 1.32
C LYS A 134 -54.00 23.12 1.23
N GLN A 135 -55.31 22.92 1.04
CA GLN A 135 -56.26 24.04 1.05
C GLN A 135 -56.45 24.67 2.44
N LEU A 136 -56.25 23.89 3.52
CA LEU A 136 -56.29 24.37 4.91
C LEU A 136 -54.93 24.88 5.41
N ILE A 137 -53.83 24.35 4.89
CA ILE A 137 -52.47 24.68 5.31
C ILE A 137 -51.87 25.85 4.51
N LEU A 138 -52.27 26.08 3.24
CA LEU A 138 -51.82 27.25 2.46
C LEU A 138 -52.23 28.60 3.06
N LYS A 139 -53.28 28.63 3.88
CA LYS A 139 -53.68 29.83 4.64
C LYS A 139 -52.83 30.06 5.90
N ASN A 140 -52.13 29.03 6.39
CA ASN A 140 -51.40 29.06 7.68
C ASN A 140 -49.87 28.86 7.55
N LEU A 141 -49.32 28.56 6.37
CA LEU A 141 -47.88 28.30 6.15
C LEU A 141 -47.19 29.31 5.21
N SER A 142 -47.72 30.53 5.08
CA SER A 142 -47.02 31.65 4.42
C SER A 142 -45.69 32.02 5.08
N ASP A 143 -45.39 31.54 6.29
CA ASP A 143 -44.28 32.08 7.11
C ASP A 143 -43.14 31.13 7.48
N LYS A 144 -43.06 29.90 6.97
CA LYS A 144 -41.90 29.04 7.28
C LYS A 144 -41.27 28.43 6.03
N SER A 145 -40.34 29.20 5.46
CA SER A 145 -39.49 28.82 4.34
C SER A 145 -38.75 27.51 4.62
N LYS A 146 -38.83 26.58 3.67
CA LYS A 146 -37.89 25.44 3.52
C LYS A 146 -36.68 25.86 2.69
N ASN A 147 -36.06 26.98 3.03
CA ASN A 147 -34.73 27.29 2.53
C ASN A 147 -33.72 26.67 3.51
N PRO A 148 -32.62 26.03 3.04
CA PRO A 148 -31.49 25.76 3.92
C PRO A 148 -31.11 27.10 4.60
N VAL A 149 -30.78 27.07 5.89
CA VAL A 149 -30.36 28.28 6.64
C VAL A 149 -28.97 28.69 6.17
N THR A 150 -28.85 29.14 4.92
CA THR A 150 -27.64 29.72 4.32
C THR A 150 -27.56 31.22 4.58
N GLY A 151 -28.56 31.79 5.27
CA GLY A 151 -28.65 33.20 5.63
C GLY A 151 -28.16 33.52 7.05
N PHE A 152 -27.41 32.63 7.70
CA PHE A 152 -26.74 32.99 8.95
C PHE A 152 -25.68 34.05 8.61
N LYS A 153 -25.88 35.30 9.03
CA LYS A 153 -24.77 36.27 9.01
C LYS A 153 -23.73 35.78 10.00
N SER A 154 -22.45 35.93 9.68
CA SER A 154 -21.38 35.66 10.64
C SER A 154 -21.71 36.41 11.94
N GLY A 155 -21.96 35.68 13.03
CA GLY A 155 -22.42 36.30 14.30
C GLY A 155 -21.34 37.15 14.98
N PHE A 156 -20.12 37.09 14.45
CA PHE A 156 -18.95 37.82 14.88
C PHE A 156 -18.23 38.40 13.66
N PRO A 157 -17.48 39.51 13.83
CA PRO A 157 -16.55 40.02 12.82
C PRO A 157 -15.55 38.95 12.37
N VAL A 158 -15.01 39.13 11.15
CA VAL A 158 -14.08 38.18 10.52
C VAL A 158 -12.85 37.92 11.39
N GLU A 159 -12.37 38.95 12.07
CA GLU A 159 -11.22 38.91 12.97
C GLU A 159 -11.42 37.92 14.10
N ILE A 160 -12.64 37.86 14.66
CA ILE A 160 -12.98 36.90 15.72
C ILE A 160 -13.02 35.48 15.17
N TRP A 161 -13.56 35.28 13.96
CA TRP A 161 -13.53 33.95 13.33
C TRP A 161 -12.12 33.49 13.02
N MET A 162 -11.24 34.38 12.55
CA MET A 162 -9.83 34.06 12.34
C MET A 162 -9.16 33.65 13.65
N LEU A 163 -9.37 34.42 14.72
CA LEU A 163 -8.87 34.06 16.05
C LEU A 163 -9.37 32.68 16.48
N LEU A 164 -10.67 32.38 16.34
CA LEU A 164 -11.23 31.08 16.70
C LEU A 164 -10.57 29.93 15.92
N VAL A 165 -10.30 30.12 14.63
CA VAL A 165 -9.56 29.16 13.81
C VAL A 165 -8.13 28.99 14.31
N ASP A 166 -7.44 30.09 14.63
CA ASP A 166 -6.08 30.06 15.18
C ASP A 166 -6.05 29.42 16.59
N PHE A 167 -7.17 29.45 17.34
CA PHE A 167 -7.39 28.72 18.60
C PHE A 167 -7.85 27.25 18.42
N GLY A 168 -7.89 26.74 17.18
CA GLY A 168 -8.11 25.32 16.89
C GLY A 168 -9.49 24.97 16.33
N LEU A 169 -10.33 25.95 15.98
CA LEU A 169 -11.59 25.69 15.27
C LEU A 169 -11.30 25.23 13.83
N ASP A 170 -11.89 24.11 13.42
CA ASP A 170 -11.71 23.57 12.06
C ASP A 170 -12.36 24.47 11.00
N ALA A 171 -11.53 25.29 10.35
CA ALA A 171 -11.95 26.16 9.26
C ALA A 171 -12.60 25.37 8.10
N GLY A 172 -12.24 24.09 7.90
CA GLY A 172 -12.87 23.22 6.90
C GLY A 172 -14.37 23.01 7.15
N ASN A 173 -14.79 22.97 8.41
CA ASN A 173 -16.21 22.90 8.75
C ASN A 173 -16.91 24.25 8.54
N LEU A 174 -16.24 25.37 8.85
CA LEU A 174 -16.79 26.72 8.66
C LEU A 174 -17.13 27.01 7.20
N VAL A 175 -16.24 26.61 6.29
CA VAL A 175 -16.44 26.75 4.83
C VAL A 175 -17.65 25.96 4.32
N ARG A 176 -18.07 24.88 5.01
CA ARG A 176 -19.21 24.05 4.60
C ARG A 176 -20.56 24.60 5.04
N VAL A 177 -20.60 25.38 6.11
CA VAL A 177 -21.86 25.78 6.77
C VAL A 177 -22.33 27.17 6.37
N ASN A 178 -21.44 28.04 5.88
CA ASN A 178 -21.74 29.44 5.66
C ASN A 178 -20.99 30.01 4.45
N THR A 179 -21.70 30.72 3.56
CA THR A 179 -21.13 31.30 2.33
C THR A 179 -20.18 32.47 2.58
N GLU A 180 -20.42 33.26 3.63
CA GLU A 180 -19.54 34.35 4.07
C GLU A 180 -18.23 33.77 4.61
N LEU A 181 -18.31 32.79 5.53
CA LEU A 181 -17.12 32.09 6.04
C LEU A 181 -16.40 31.30 4.95
N PHE A 182 -17.13 30.76 3.96
CA PHE A 182 -16.54 30.18 2.76
C PHE A 182 -15.64 31.19 2.05
N SER A 183 -16.15 32.40 1.78
CA SER A 183 -15.37 33.42 1.05
C SER A 183 -14.12 33.88 1.81
N ILE A 184 -14.15 33.83 3.15
CA ILE A 184 -13.05 34.20 4.03
C ILE A 184 -11.99 33.09 4.11
N PHE A 185 -12.41 31.85 4.41
CA PHE A 185 -11.48 30.78 4.75
C PHE A 185 -11.11 29.89 3.55
N ALA A 186 -11.94 29.80 2.50
CA ALA A 186 -11.61 28.99 1.34
C ALA A 186 -10.30 29.44 0.64
N PRO A 187 -10.02 30.75 0.47
CA PRO A 187 -8.73 31.21 -0.03
C PRO A 187 -7.54 30.74 0.79
N ARG A 188 -7.66 30.65 2.13
CA ARG A 188 -6.59 30.16 3.02
C ARG A 188 -6.45 28.64 2.91
N LEU A 189 -7.56 27.92 2.97
CA LEU A 189 -7.56 26.46 3.06
C LEU A 189 -7.26 25.74 1.75
N TYR A 190 -7.61 26.34 0.62
CA TYR A 190 -7.49 25.72 -0.70
C TYR A 190 -6.48 26.43 -1.60
N LYS A 191 -5.64 27.31 -1.03
CA LYS A 191 -4.57 28.02 -1.76
C LYS A 191 -3.60 27.05 -2.42
N SER A 192 -3.14 26.08 -1.63
CA SER A 192 -2.09 25.14 -2.00
C SER A 192 -2.58 23.72 -1.75
N ILE A 193 -2.57 22.89 -2.79
CA ILE A 193 -3.00 21.50 -2.74
C ILE A 193 -1.88 20.60 -3.24
N HIS A 194 -1.64 19.52 -2.49
CA HIS A 194 -0.76 18.43 -2.87
C HIS A 194 -1.54 17.11 -2.95
N MET A 195 -1.29 16.32 -3.99
CA MET A 195 -1.92 15.01 -4.17
C MET A 195 -0.86 13.94 -4.37
N ASP A 196 -0.86 12.91 -3.52
CA ASP A 196 -0.04 11.72 -3.71
C ASP A 196 -0.91 10.61 -4.30
N ILE A 197 -0.42 9.97 -5.36
CA ILE A 197 -1.00 8.76 -5.94
C ILE A 197 0.06 7.68 -5.86
N VAL A 198 -0.29 6.52 -5.32
CA VAL A 198 0.59 5.34 -5.34
C VAL A 198 -0.06 4.27 -6.22
N LEU A 199 0.70 3.82 -7.21
CA LEU A 199 0.30 2.88 -8.24
C LEU A 199 1.29 1.72 -8.28
N SER A 200 0.79 0.52 -8.59
CA SER A 200 1.64 -0.62 -8.90
C SER A 200 1.00 -1.47 -9.98
N SER A 201 1.83 -2.09 -10.83
CA SER A 201 1.40 -3.27 -11.56
C SER A 201 1.02 -4.39 -10.59
N LEU A 202 0.12 -5.27 -11.01
CA LEU A 202 -0.27 -6.45 -10.23
C LEU A 202 0.68 -7.65 -10.42
N ASN A 203 1.73 -7.53 -11.23
CA ASN A 203 2.65 -8.64 -11.48
C ASN A 203 3.34 -9.16 -10.21
N PRO A 204 3.88 -8.32 -9.31
CA PRO A 204 4.52 -8.80 -8.08
C PRO A 204 3.51 -9.51 -7.18
N LEU A 205 2.30 -8.96 -7.05
CA LEU A 205 1.24 -9.54 -6.24
C LEU A 205 0.76 -10.88 -6.81
N LYS A 206 0.54 -10.97 -8.13
CA LYS A 206 0.16 -12.21 -8.81
C LYS A 206 1.24 -13.29 -8.65
N SER A 207 2.51 -12.95 -8.82
CA SER A 207 3.65 -13.86 -8.68
C SER A 207 3.79 -14.35 -7.23
N LYS A 208 3.96 -13.42 -6.28
CA LYS A 208 4.18 -13.74 -4.85
C LYS A 208 3.01 -14.50 -4.25
N TYR A 209 1.77 -14.10 -4.53
CA TYR A 209 0.59 -14.79 -3.98
C TYR A 209 0.34 -16.13 -4.66
N SER A 210 0.55 -16.24 -5.98
CA SER A 210 0.48 -17.55 -6.65
C SER A 210 1.48 -18.52 -6.05
N HIS A 211 2.72 -18.09 -5.86
CA HIS A 211 3.78 -18.89 -5.25
C HIS A 211 3.39 -19.35 -3.84
N TYR A 212 2.92 -18.41 -3.01
CA TYR A 212 2.46 -18.72 -1.65
C TYR A 212 1.29 -19.71 -1.63
N LEU A 213 0.33 -19.58 -2.54
CA LEU A 213 -0.81 -20.50 -2.58
C LEU A 213 -0.40 -21.91 -3.02
N LYS A 214 0.59 -22.05 -3.90
CA LYS A 214 1.13 -23.34 -4.35
C LYS A 214 2.00 -24.00 -3.28
N HIS A 215 2.96 -23.24 -2.74
CA HIS A 215 4.06 -23.75 -1.93
C HIS A 215 4.00 -23.30 -0.48
N GLY A 216 2.92 -22.67 -0.04
CA GLY A 216 2.78 -22.06 1.28
C GLY A 216 3.06 -23.00 2.44
N GLY A 217 2.87 -24.32 2.28
CA GLY A 217 3.31 -25.32 3.26
C GLY A 217 4.81 -25.24 3.54
N ASN A 218 5.62 -25.00 2.51
CA ASN A 218 7.07 -24.89 2.59
C ASN A 218 7.56 -23.49 2.94
N TYR A 219 6.70 -22.50 3.17
CA TYR A 219 7.18 -21.16 3.50
C TYR A 219 7.79 -21.12 4.92
N PRO A 220 8.87 -20.34 5.14
CA PRO A 220 9.42 -20.10 6.47
C PRO A 220 8.43 -19.34 7.37
N HIS A 221 7.71 -18.39 6.77
CA HIS A 221 6.74 -17.56 7.47
C HIS A 221 5.38 -17.63 6.79
N HIS A 222 4.34 -17.80 7.60
CA HIS A 222 2.97 -17.80 7.13
C HIS A 222 2.31 -16.45 7.37
N ALA A 223 1.44 -16.05 6.44
CA ALA A 223 0.55 -14.92 6.65
C ALA A 223 -0.32 -15.13 7.90
N SER A 224 -0.62 -14.03 8.58
CA SER A 224 -1.63 -13.99 9.63
C SER A 224 -3.01 -14.39 9.10
N ASP A 225 -3.33 -13.97 7.87
CA ASP A 225 -4.54 -14.40 7.15
C ASP A 225 -4.23 -14.92 5.73
N PRO A 226 -3.91 -16.22 5.58
CA PRO A 226 -3.68 -16.85 4.28
C PRO A 226 -4.91 -16.81 3.35
N PHE A 227 -6.12 -16.73 3.92
CA PHE A 227 -7.35 -16.64 3.12
C PHE A 227 -7.49 -15.25 2.47
N LYS A 228 -7.08 -14.18 3.15
CA LYS A 228 -7.04 -12.82 2.57
C LYS A 228 -6.06 -12.74 1.40
N ILE A 229 -4.93 -13.45 1.46
CA ILE A 229 -4.01 -13.58 0.31
C ILE A 229 -4.71 -14.29 -0.85
N PHE A 230 -5.41 -15.40 -0.58
CA PHE A 230 -6.18 -16.10 -1.61
C PHE A 230 -7.24 -15.21 -2.27
N GLU A 231 -8.02 -14.47 -1.47
CA GLU A 231 -9.03 -13.54 -1.97
C GLU A 231 -8.40 -12.45 -2.85
N SER A 232 -7.32 -11.83 -2.37
CA SER A 232 -6.58 -10.79 -3.08
C SER A 232 -5.99 -11.31 -4.40
N TYR A 233 -5.46 -12.53 -4.43
CA TYR A 233 -5.00 -13.18 -5.65
C TYR A 233 -6.13 -13.42 -6.65
N LYS A 234 -7.29 -13.91 -6.19
CA LYS A 234 -8.46 -14.11 -7.06
C LYS A 234 -9.01 -12.79 -7.59
N ASP A 235 -8.91 -11.71 -6.84
CA ASP A 235 -9.34 -10.41 -7.33
C ASP A 235 -8.33 -9.79 -8.30
N SER A 236 -7.03 -9.88 -8.01
CA SER A 236 -5.97 -9.34 -8.88
C SER A 236 -5.89 -9.99 -10.25
N THR A 237 -6.32 -11.26 -10.41
CA THR A 237 -6.34 -11.93 -11.72
C THR A 237 -7.23 -11.26 -12.78
N LYS A 238 -8.13 -10.34 -12.39
CA LYS A 238 -9.06 -9.65 -13.32
C LYS A 238 -8.59 -8.25 -13.76
N TYR A 239 -7.47 -7.79 -13.22
CA TYR A 239 -7.00 -6.42 -13.34
C TYR A 239 -5.50 -6.40 -13.63
N ASP A 240 -5.00 -5.25 -14.05
CA ASP A 240 -3.60 -5.09 -14.47
C ASP A 240 -2.81 -4.25 -13.47
N TYR A 241 -3.49 -3.30 -12.82
CA TYR A 241 -2.91 -2.35 -11.88
C TYR A 241 -3.71 -2.26 -10.58
N GLU A 242 -3.08 -1.72 -9.55
CA GLU A 242 -3.72 -1.29 -8.32
C GLU A 242 -3.28 0.09 -7.87
N PHE A 243 -4.23 0.88 -7.38
CA PHE A 243 -3.97 2.08 -6.61
C PHE A 243 -3.97 1.76 -5.13
N LEU A 244 -2.97 2.26 -4.41
CA LEU A 244 -2.74 1.97 -3.00
C LEU A 244 -3.01 3.23 -2.16
N ASP A 245 -3.89 3.10 -1.17
CA ASP A 245 -4.02 4.11 -0.12
C ASP A 245 -2.95 3.79 0.94
N ILE A 246 -1.91 4.62 0.99
CA ILE A 246 -0.78 4.46 1.90
C ILE A 246 -0.95 5.33 3.14
N VAL A 247 -0.70 4.73 4.31
CA VAL A 247 -0.66 5.39 5.61
C VAL A 247 0.78 5.46 6.08
N HIS A 248 1.20 6.65 6.49
CA HIS A 248 2.49 6.87 7.10
C HIS A 248 2.30 7.06 8.61
N ARG A 249 2.78 6.10 9.41
CA ARG A 249 2.63 6.08 10.87
C ARG A 249 3.30 7.31 11.48
N GLY A 250 2.63 7.94 12.44
CA GLY A 250 3.10 9.20 13.03
C GLY A 250 2.97 10.43 12.11
N CYS A 251 2.32 10.30 10.95
CA CYS A 251 2.07 11.39 10.02
C CYS A 251 0.58 11.45 9.67
N ASN A 252 -0.18 12.15 10.52
CA ASN A 252 -1.60 12.47 10.28
C ASN A 252 -1.78 13.79 9.51
N ASP A 253 -0.73 14.25 8.82
CA ASP A 253 -0.64 15.61 8.29
C ASP A 253 -1.47 15.76 7.02
N LYS A 254 -2.78 15.96 7.21
CA LYS A 254 -3.71 16.44 6.18
C LYS A 254 -3.35 17.84 5.70
N VAL A 255 -2.56 18.56 6.49
CA VAL A 255 -2.05 19.90 6.22
C VAL A 255 -0.58 19.95 6.60
N VAL A 256 0.26 20.39 5.68
CA VAL A 256 1.67 20.69 5.93
C VAL A 256 1.86 22.20 5.84
N THR A 257 2.76 22.76 6.64
CA THR A 257 3.07 24.19 6.59
C THR A 257 4.51 24.42 6.16
N SER A 258 4.70 25.30 5.19
CA SER A 258 6.04 25.72 4.74
C SER A 258 6.15 27.25 4.74
N MET A 259 7.38 27.75 4.83
CA MET A 259 7.67 29.19 4.74
C MET A 259 8.01 29.53 3.29
N VAL A 260 7.40 30.58 2.75
CA VAL A 260 7.62 31.07 1.39
C VAL A 260 7.94 32.55 1.45
N ILE A 261 8.89 33.00 0.63
CA ILE A 261 9.18 34.42 0.47
C ILE A 261 8.21 34.97 -0.58
N ASN A 262 7.40 35.96 -0.21
CA ASN A 262 6.50 36.61 -1.16
C ASN A 262 7.24 37.67 -2.01
N ASP A 263 6.55 38.27 -2.97
CA ASP A 263 7.08 39.32 -3.85
C ASP A 263 7.60 40.57 -3.11
N GLN A 264 7.30 40.69 -1.82
CA GLN A 264 7.71 41.79 -0.94
C GLN A 264 8.89 41.39 -0.04
N ASN A 265 9.55 40.27 -0.32
CA ASN A 265 10.61 39.67 0.51
C ASN A 265 10.19 39.33 1.95
N ALA A 266 8.89 39.19 2.21
CA ALA A 266 8.37 38.79 3.51
C ALA A 266 8.22 37.26 3.58
N HIS A 267 8.64 36.67 4.69
CA HIS A 267 8.41 35.27 4.98
C HIS A 267 6.95 35.05 5.38
N VAL A 268 6.21 34.35 4.52
CA VAL A 268 4.80 34.01 4.72
C VAL A 268 4.66 32.51 4.94
N ARG A 269 3.96 32.14 6.00
CA ARG A 269 3.59 30.74 6.25
C ARG A 269 2.45 30.35 5.32
N VAL A 270 2.64 29.30 4.53
CA VAL A 270 1.62 28.74 3.65
C VAL A 270 1.23 27.35 4.12
N GLU A 271 -0.07 27.14 4.30
CA GLU A 271 -0.67 25.84 4.57
C GLU A 271 -0.99 25.14 3.25
N THR A 272 -0.51 23.90 3.10
CA THR A 272 -0.77 23.04 1.94
C THR A 272 -1.58 21.83 2.38
N ARG A 273 -2.72 21.58 1.73
CA ARG A 273 -3.52 20.38 2.00
C ARG A 273 -2.99 19.20 1.22
N VAL A 274 -2.78 18.08 1.92
CA VAL A 274 -2.27 16.83 1.33
C VAL A 274 -3.41 15.82 1.22
N ILE A 275 -3.59 15.24 0.03
CA ILE A 275 -4.59 14.20 -0.27
C ILE A 275 -3.87 12.94 -0.78
N ARG A 276 -3.93 11.84 -0.02
CA ARG A 276 -3.27 10.56 -0.38
C ARG A 276 -4.22 9.42 -0.73
N GLU A 277 -5.46 9.47 -0.24
CA GLU A 277 -6.46 8.45 -0.57
C GLU A 277 -6.90 8.61 -2.03
N PHE A 278 -6.69 7.59 -2.85
CA PHE A 278 -6.91 7.65 -4.29
C PHE A 278 -8.33 8.08 -4.64
N LYS A 279 -9.35 7.55 -3.93
CA LYS A 279 -10.75 7.95 -4.15
C LYS A 279 -10.99 9.42 -3.85
N LYS A 280 -10.30 10.01 -2.87
CA LYS A 280 -10.39 11.44 -2.56
C LYS A 280 -9.65 12.27 -3.60
N VAL A 281 -8.49 11.80 -4.07
CA VAL A 281 -7.77 12.42 -5.19
C VAL A 281 -8.68 12.47 -6.42
N GLN A 282 -9.27 11.34 -6.82
CA GLN A 282 -10.19 11.27 -7.94
C GLN A 282 -11.39 12.21 -7.78
N GLN A 283 -12.04 12.19 -6.61
CA GLN A 283 -13.17 13.09 -6.33
C GLN A 283 -12.79 14.56 -6.38
N PHE A 284 -11.62 14.94 -5.85
CA PHE A 284 -11.15 16.32 -5.88
C PHE A 284 -10.77 16.73 -7.31
N PHE A 285 -10.08 15.86 -8.03
CA PHE A 285 -9.71 16.06 -9.43
C PHE A 285 -10.97 16.29 -10.31
N ASP A 286 -11.96 15.40 -10.26
CA ASP A 286 -13.16 15.47 -11.07
C ASP A 286 -14.05 16.67 -10.70
N ASN A 287 -14.29 16.89 -9.41
CA ASN A 287 -15.27 17.88 -8.96
C ASN A 287 -14.70 19.29 -8.75
N VAL A 288 -13.39 19.43 -8.60
CA VAL A 288 -12.73 20.72 -8.32
C VAL A 288 -11.77 21.13 -9.42
N ILE A 289 -10.83 20.27 -9.80
CA ILE A 289 -9.77 20.68 -10.73
C ILE A 289 -10.28 20.73 -12.17
N MET A 290 -10.91 19.66 -12.64
CA MET A 290 -11.43 19.57 -14.01
C MET A 290 -12.74 20.32 -14.19
N ASN A 291 -13.53 20.48 -13.13
CA ASN A 291 -14.79 21.21 -13.19
C ASN A 291 -14.55 22.74 -13.27
N GLU A 292 -14.72 23.31 -14.45
CA GLU A 292 -14.63 24.76 -14.70
C GLU A 292 -15.60 25.59 -13.85
N ASN A 293 -16.75 25.02 -13.49
CA ASN A 293 -17.76 25.69 -12.67
C ASN A 293 -17.45 25.61 -11.16
N SER A 294 -16.38 24.93 -10.76
CA SER A 294 -16.01 24.83 -9.35
C SER A 294 -15.50 26.16 -8.83
N ILE A 295 -16.18 26.70 -7.82
CA ILE A 295 -15.74 27.92 -7.12
C ILE A 295 -14.39 27.67 -6.44
N LEU A 296 -14.17 26.46 -5.90
CA LEU A 296 -12.92 26.08 -5.22
C LEU A 296 -11.71 26.12 -6.16
N ARG A 297 -11.92 25.90 -7.47
CA ARG A 297 -10.86 25.99 -8.48
C ARG A 297 -10.20 27.37 -8.50
N LYS A 298 -10.95 28.45 -8.20
CA LYS A 298 -10.44 29.83 -8.23
C LYS A 298 -9.46 30.13 -7.10
N PHE A 299 -9.56 29.42 -5.98
CA PHE A 299 -8.69 29.61 -4.83
C PHE A 299 -7.38 28.84 -4.93
N ASN A 300 -7.34 27.78 -5.74
CA ASN A 300 -6.14 27.00 -5.94
C ASN A 300 -5.13 27.79 -6.81
N LYS A 301 -4.09 28.28 -6.14
CA LYS A 301 -2.95 29.03 -6.69
C LYS A 301 -1.70 28.15 -6.82
N GLU A 302 -1.61 27.07 -6.07
CA GLU A 302 -0.53 26.09 -6.16
C GLU A 302 -1.12 24.67 -6.20
N LEU A 303 -0.74 23.91 -7.20
CA LEU A 303 -1.13 22.52 -7.39
C LEU A 303 0.11 21.67 -7.60
N SER A 304 0.42 20.80 -6.64
CA SER A 304 1.50 19.84 -6.77
C SER A 304 0.97 18.42 -6.67
N SER A 305 1.64 17.47 -7.30
CA SER A 305 1.31 16.06 -7.17
C SER A 305 2.51 15.15 -7.37
N ASN A 306 2.51 14.03 -6.67
CA ASN A 306 3.42 12.93 -6.90
C ASN A 306 2.63 11.71 -7.36
N VAL A 307 3.15 11.01 -8.37
CA VAL A 307 2.68 9.69 -8.79
C VAL A 307 3.83 8.71 -8.55
N PHE A 308 3.73 7.96 -7.47
CA PHE A 308 4.69 6.92 -7.12
C PHE A 308 4.29 5.61 -7.79
N VAL A 309 5.18 5.04 -8.59
CA VAL A 309 4.98 3.75 -9.24
C VAL A 309 5.91 2.72 -8.60
N LEU A 310 5.34 1.80 -7.83
CA LEU A 310 6.12 0.78 -7.11
C LEU A 310 6.64 -0.31 -8.05
N ASP A 311 5.83 -0.71 -9.04
CA ASP A 311 6.22 -1.68 -10.06
C ASP A 311 5.56 -1.36 -11.41
N GLY A 312 6.24 -1.74 -12.51
CA GLY A 312 5.75 -1.59 -13.88
C GLY A 312 5.97 -0.22 -14.51
N PHE A 313 6.82 0.63 -13.92
CA PHE A 313 7.07 1.98 -14.42
C PHE A 313 7.60 2.00 -15.85
N THR A 314 8.61 1.18 -16.17
CA THR A 314 9.20 1.11 -17.51
C THR A 314 8.14 0.79 -18.58
N ASN A 315 7.21 -0.13 -18.29
CA ASN A 315 6.13 -0.48 -19.21
C ASN A 315 5.10 0.65 -19.37
N LEU A 316 4.86 1.44 -18.30
CA LEU A 316 3.94 2.58 -18.34
C LEU A 316 4.49 3.73 -19.19
N ILE A 317 5.79 4.01 -19.10
CA ILE A 317 6.43 5.14 -19.80
C ILE A 317 7.06 4.79 -21.15
N GLU A 318 7.00 3.52 -21.56
CA GLU A 318 7.51 3.07 -22.85
C GLU A 318 6.89 3.86 -24.01
N ASP A 319 7.68 4.19 -25.04
CA ASP A 319 7.23 4.99 -26.19
C ASP A 319 6.10 4.32 -26.99
N SER A 320 5.89 3.02 -26.81
CA SER A 320 4.77 2.26 -27.40
C SER A 320 3.48 2.36 -26.57
N ASN A 321 3.57 2.71 -25.29
CA ASN A 321 2.44 2.83 -24.37
C ASN A 321 1.74 4.20 -24.54
N LYS A 322 0.41 4.25 -24.33
CA LYS A 322 -0.38 5.49 -24.43
C LYS A 322 0.16 6.61 -23.54
N LEU A 323 0.60 6.28 -22.32
CA LEU A 323 1.15 7.28 -21.40
C LEU A 323 2.53 7.77 -21.87
N GLY A 324 3.42 6.86 -22.30
CA GLY A 324 4.72 7.23 -22.87
C GLY A 324 4.61 8.13 -24.11
N ILE A 325 3.69 7.80 -25.02
CA ILE A 325 3.36 8.63 -26.20
C ILE A 325 2.95 10.05 -25.75
N GLU A 326 2.09 10.15 -24.74
CA GLU A 326 1.63 11.46 -24.26
C GLU A 326 2.76 12.26 -23.59
N LEU A 327 3.59 11.62 -22.76
CA LEU A 327 4.77 12.23 -22.17
C LEU A 327 5.75 12.73 -23.25
N GLN A 328 5.93 11.98 -24.33
CA GLN A 328 6.75 12.40 -25.46
C GLN A 328 6.17 13.63 -26.15
N LYS A 329 4.86 13.69 -26.39
CA LYS A 329 4.22 14.92 -26.93
C LYS A 329 4.40 16.11 -26.00
N LEU A 330 4.23 15.93 -24.69
CA LEU A 330 4.40 16.99 -23.71
C LEU A 330 5.84 17.52 -23.68
N SER A 331 6.83 16.66 -23.88
CA SER A 331 8.25 17.05 -23.95
C SER A 331 8.59 17.95 -25.14
N GLN A 332 7.75 17.95 -26.18
CA GLN A 332 7.91 18.81 -27.35
C GLN A 332 7.29 20.21 -27.15
N ASN A 333 6.56 20.42 -26.05
CA ASN A 333 5.92 21.70 -25.75
C ASN A 333 6.89 22.67 -25.08
N SER A 334 7.25 23.75 -25.78
CA SER A 334 8.17 24.78 -25.29
C SER A 334 7.70 25.55 -24.06
N ASN A 335 6.43 25.43 -23.65
CA ASN A 335 5.92 26.08 -22.43
C ASN A 335 6.01 25.19 -21.18
N LEU A 336 6.49 23.95 -21.33
CA LEU A 336 6.61 22.99 -20.24
C LEU A 336 8.08 22.59 -20.06
N ASN A 337 8.47 22.34 -18.82
CA ASN A 337 9.66 21.54 -18.54
C ASN A 337 9.22 20.12 -18.28
N VAL A 338 9.66 19.19 -19.14
CA VAL A 338 9.52 17.76 -18.93
C VAL A 338 10.93 17.19 -18.73
N MET A 339 11.34 17.09 -17.47
CA MET A 339 12.69 16.69 -17.07
C MET A 339 12.70 15.23 -16.64
N ARG A 340 13.53 14.41 -17.28
CA ARG A 340 13.79 13.02 -16.88
C ARG A 340 15.13 12.96 -16.16
N TYR A 341 15.17 12.33 -15.00
CA TYR A 341 16.42 12.18 -14.24
C TYR A 341 16.38 10.96 -13.32
N ASP A 342 17.55 10.39 -13.10
CA ASP A 342 17.76 9.34 -12.10
C ASP A 342 18.22 9.98 -10.78
N SER A 343 17.63 9.53 -9.68
CA SER A 343 18.06 9.86 -8.31
C SER A 343 19.39 9.20 -7.97
N ASP A 344 20.00 9.64 -6.87
CA ASP A 344 21.12 8.91 -6.26
C ASP A 344 20.72 7.46 -5.93
N VAL A 345 21.69 6.56 -6.00
CA VAL A 345 21.51 5.15 -5.65
C VAL A 345 21.01 5.05 -4.21
N LEU A 346 19.87 4.42 -4.03
CA LEU A 346 19.28 4.12 -2.74
C LEU A 346 19.67 2.68 -2.36
N ASN A 347 20.61 2.56 -1.42
CA ASN A 347 20.94 1.28 -0.82
C ASN A 347 19.80 0.88 0.13
N SER A 348 19.03 -0.13 -0.27
CA SER A 348 17.92 -0.67 0.50
C SER A 348 18.36 -1.87 1.34
N PHE A 349 17.38 -2.65 1.81
CA PHE A 349 17.60 -3.83 2.63
C PHE A 349 18.52 -4.85 1.94
N GLY A 350 19.38 -5.48 2.75
CA GLY A 350 19.93 -6.78 2.38
C GLY A 350 18.82 -7.81 2.50
N TYR A 351 18.23 -8.18 1.38
CA TYR A 351 17.27 -9.27 1.33
C TYR A 351 17.96 -10.52 0.78
N SER A 352 17.62 -11.70 1.30
CA SER A 352 18.13 -12.93 0.69
C SER A 352 17.63 -13.03 -0.74
N PHE A 353 18.53 -12.84 -1.72
CA PHE A 353 18.25 -13.05 -3.13
C PHE A 353 17.57 -14.41 -3.36
N GLU A 354 17.92 -15.40 -2.54
CA GLU A 354 17.39 -16.75 -2.61
C GLU A 354 15.86 -16.77 -2.49
N TYR A 355 15.24 -15.95 -1.63
CA TYR A 355 13.78 -15.95 -1.50
C TYR A 355 13.05 -15.40 -2.74
N GLU A 356 13.53 -14.32 -3.35
CA GLU A 356 12.92 -13.84 -4.60
C GLU A 356 13.23 -14.80 -5.75
N ASP A 357 14.37 -15.49 -5.72
CA ASP A 357 14.73 -16.52 -6.70
C ASP A 357 13.77 -17.72 -6.62
N PHE A 358 13.41 -18.19 -5.42
CA PHE A 358 12.40 -19.24 -5.23
C PHE A 358 11.06 -18.83 -5.86
N ILE A 359 10.63 -17.59 -5.62
CA ILE A 359 9.37 -17.07 -6.18
C ILE A 359 9.45 -16.94 -7.70
N ARG A 360 10.53 -16.35 -8.23
CA ARG A 360 10.74 -16.15 -9.66
C ARG A 360 10.79 -17.46 -10.42
N ASP A 361 11.45 -18.47 -9.85
CA ASP A 361 11.61 -19.80 -10.46
C ASP A 361 10.44 -20.75 -10.14
N ASP A 362 9.42 -20.29 -9.40
CA ASP A 362 8.27 -21.06 -8.92
C ASP A 362 8.67 -22.34 -8.13
N LYS A 363 9.76 -22.28 -7.38
CA LYS A 363 10.35 -23.40 -6.63
C LYS A 363 9.92 -23.38 -5.15
N PRO A 364 9.55 -24.52 -4.55
CA PRO A 364 9.33 -24.60 -3.11
C PRO A 364 10.63 -24.36 -2.34
N PHE A 365 10.54 -23.74 -1.17
CA PHE A 365 11.67 -23.64 -0.25
C PHE A 365 12.06 -25.03 0.27
N GLY A 366 13.35 -25.34 0.26
CA GLY A 366 13.89 -26.59 0.76
C GLY A 366 14.00 -26.63 2.29
N PRO A 367 14.19 -27.82 2.89
CA PRO A 367 14.40 -27.97 4.33
C PRO A 367 15.60 -27.17 4.87
N GLY A 368 16.73 -27.17 4.15
CA GLY A 368 17.94 -26.43 4.57
C GLY A 368 17.81 -24.91 4.42
N ASP A 369 16.99 -24.44 3.49
CA ASP A 369 16.72 -23.00 3.31
C ASP A 369 15.84 -22.45 4.43
N LEU A 370 14.97 -23.30 4.99
CA LEU A 370 14.10 -22.96 6.12
C LEU A 370 14.90 -22.79 7.41
N GLU A 371 15.82 -23.71 7.69
CA GLU A 371 16.67 -23.67 8.89
C GLU A 371 17.54 -22.41 8.88
N PHE A 372 18.14 -22.08 7.73
CA PHE A 372 18.90 -20.84 7.56
C PHE A 372 18.05 -19.56 7.73
N MET A 373 16.80 -19.55 7.27
CA MET A 373 15.88 -18.41 7.42
C MET A 373 15.19 -18.34 8.79
N GLU A 374 15.12 -19.44 9.54
CA GLU A 374 14.56 -19.48 10.90
C GLU A 374 15.63 -19.12 11.96
N GLU A 375 16.91 -19.38 11.68
CA GLU A 375 18.04 -19.11 12.60
C GLU A 375 18.66 -17.71 12.49
N MET A 376 18.43 -16.97 11.40
CA MET A 376 18.98 -15.62 11.26
C MET A 376 18.21 -14.58 12.11
N ASP A 377 18.99 -13.87 12.93
CA ASP A 377 18.62 -12.98 14.05
C ASP A 377 17.60 -11.86 13.74
N ALA A 378 17.16 -11.16 14.79
CA ALA A 378 16.09 -10.16 14.93
C ALA A 378 15.75 -9.24 13.72
N GLU A 379 16.69 -8.97 12.83
CA GLU A 379 16.53 -8.22 11.58
C GLU A 379 15.66 -8.94 10.51
N GLN A 380 15.62 -10.28 10.49
CA GLN A 380 14.67 -11.05 9.66
C GLN A 380 13.25 -11.07 10.25
N THR A 381 13.08 -10.77 11.54
CA THR A 381 11.74 -10.62 12.17
C THR A 381 10.92 -9.52 11.48
N ALA A 382 11.61 -8.49 10.99
CA ALA A 382 11.03 -7.37 10.28
C ALA A 382 10.43 -7.76 8.92
N ALA A 383 11.18 -8.53 8.12
CA ALA A 383 10.75 -9.04 6.83
C ALA A 383 9.76 -10.23 6.96
N SER A 384 9.94 -11.09 7.95
CA SER A 384 9.03 -12.21 8.26
C SER A 384 7.67 -11.78 8.79
N LYS A 385 7.59 -10.66 9.51
CA LYS A 385 6.31 -10.01 9.86
C LYS A 385 5.54 -9.53 8.64
N LEU A 386 6.25 -9.19 7.57
CA LEU A 386 5.69 -8.57 6.39
C LEU A 386 5.40 -9.57 5.29
N LEU A 387 6.14 -10.68 5.21
CA LEU A 387 5.96 -11.68 4.18
C LEU A 387 5.13 -12.85 4.71
N PRO A 388 4.15 -13.36 3.94
CA PRO A 388 3.85 -13.06 2.54
C PRO A 388 2.83 -11.92 2.32
N GLU A 389 2.48 -11.14 3.34
CA GLU A 389 1.37 -10.19 3.31
C GLU A 389 1.67 -8.89 2.54
N CYS A 390 2.93 -8.46 2.52
CA CYS A 390 3.43 -7.23 1.93
C CYS A 390 4.25 -7.52 0.67
N GLY A 391 3.61 -7.37 -0.49
CA GLY A 391 4.28 -7.55 -1.79
C GLY A 391 5.31 -6.49 -2.13
N PHE A 392 5.24 -5.31 -1.48
CA PHE A 392 5.96 -4.09 -1.85
C PHE A 392 6.98 -3.60 -0.81
N TYR A 393 7.39 -4.46 0.13
CA TYR A 393 8.20 -4.01 1.27
C TYR A 393 9.51 -3.33 0.87
N LYS A 394 10.11 -3.67 -0.29
CA LYS A 394 11.33 -3.01 -0.78
C LYS A 394 11.02 -1.59 -1.26
N GLU A 395 9.87 -1.48 -1.90
CA GLU A 395 9.35 -0.29 -2.53
C GLU A 395 8.83 0.75 -1.54
N LEU A 396 8.43 0.31 -0.34
CA LEU A 396 7.96 1.20 0.71
C LEU A 396 9.05 2.14 1.27
N LEU A 397 10.34 1.81 1.14
CA LEU A 397 11.42 2.68 1.61
C LEU A 397 11.41 4.05 0.92
N HIS A 398 11.29 4.06 -0.39
CA HIS A 398 11.28 5.31 -1.16
C HIS A 398 10.06 6.16 -0.82
N LEU A 399 8.90 5.54 -0.63
CA LEU A 399 7.72 6.24 -0.12
C LEU A 399 7.98 6.85 1.27
N GLY A 400 8.62 6.10 2.17
CA GLY A 400 9.00 6.58 3.50
C GLY A 400 9.90 7.82 3.46
N ILE A 401 10.94 7.79 2.63
CA ILE A 401 11.84 8.93 2.42
C ILE A 401 11.08 10.15 1.87
N GLN A 402 10.26 9.94 0.84
CA GLN A 402 9.48 11.01 0.20
C GLN A 402 8.46 11.62 1.16
N PHE A 403 7.74 10.80 1.93
CA PHE A 403 6.73 11.27 2.87
C PHE A 403 7.31 11.97 4.10
N ASP A 404 8.51 11.60 4.52
CA ASP A 404 9.22 12.34 5.56
C ASP A 404 9.68 13.71 5.08
N GLU A 405 10.28 13.82 3.88
CA GLU A 405 10.63 15.15 3.34
C GLU A 405 9.40 16.03 3.18
N MET A 406 8.30 15.46 2.69
CA MET A 406 7.02 16.14 2.60
C MET A 406 6.53 16.69 3.93
N LYS A 407 6.92 16.09 5.07
CA LYS A 407 6.56 16.55 6.42
C LYS A 407 7.55 17.58 6.96
N SER A 408 8.85 17.31 6.85
CA SER A 408 9.91 18.14 7.45
C SER A 408 10.25 19.37 6.62
N ASN A 409 10.15 19.28 5.29
CA ASN A 409 10.69 20.28 4.38
C ASN A 409 9.90 20.33 3.06
N PHE A 410 8.60 20.64 3.18
CA PHE A 410 7.74 20.83 2.01
C PHE A 410 8.16 22.00 1.10
N SER A 411 9.03 22.90 1.57
CA SER A 411 9.59 23.98 0.76
C SER A 411 10.34 23.43 -0.46
N SER A 412 11.21 22.42 -0.29
CA SER A 412 11.92 21.77 -1.41
C SER A 412 10.95 21.26 -2.47
N ARG A 413 9.87 20.59 -2.05
CA ARG A 413 8.87 20.07 -2.99
C ARG A 413 8.16 21.19 -3.75
N ARG A 414 7.90 22.32 -3.09
CA ARG A 414 7.26 23.49 -3.71
C ARG A 414 8.17 24.12 -4.76
N GLU A 415 9.46 24.21 -4.50
CA GLU A 415 10.45 24.79 -5.41
C GLU A 415 10.52 24.07 -6.76
N LEU A 416 10.19 22.77 -6.81
CA LEU A 416 10.10 21.99 -8.06
C LEU A 416 9.16 22.60 -9.11
N SER A 417 8.23 23.49 -8.75
CA SER A 417 7.40 24.17 -9.74
C SER A 417 8.15 25.20 -10.59
N ASN A 418 9.30 25.67 -10.13
CA ASN A 418 10.01 26.81 -10.69
C ASN A 418 11.37 26.41 -11.29
N LEU A 419 11.81 25.16 -11.10
CA LEU A 419 13.08 24.68 -11.63
C LEU A 419 13.00 24.37 -13.12
N ASN A 420 14.08 24.68 -13.84
CA ASN A 420 14.20 24.48 -15.29
C ASN A 420 15.40 23.61 -15.69
N ASP A 421 16.20 23.15 -14.74
CA ASP A 421 17.36 22.31 -14.98
C ASP A 421 17.39 21.08 -14.06
N VAL A 422 17.96 19.99 -14.57
CA VAL A 422 17.99 18.69 -13.89
C VAL A 422 18.88 18.70 -12.65
N GLU A 423 19.98 19.45 -12.64
CA GLU A 423 20.93 19.44 -11.53
C GLU A 423 20.31 20.10 -10.29
N SER A 424 19.64 21.23 -10.44
CA SER A 424 18.86 21.86 -9.37
C SER A 424 17.77 20.93 -8.82
N VAL A 425 17.13 20.13 -9.68
CA VAL A 425 16.11 19.15 -9.25
C VAL A 425 16.75 18.04 -8.41
N LYS A 426 17.92 17.54 -8.81
CA LYS A 426 18.67 16.53 -8.04
C LYS A 426 19.18 17.06 -6.71
N GLU A 427 19.54 18.34 -6.61
CA GLU A 427 19.92 18.96 -5.33
C GLU A 427 18.77 18.94 -4.31
N LEU A 428 17.53 19.03 -4.77
CA LEU A 428 16.32 18.95 -3.93
C LEU A 428 15.78 17.52 -3.78
N ASP A 429 16.47 16.51 -4.29
CA ASP A 429 16.04 15.12 -4.18
C ASP A 429 16.13 14.63 -2.71
N PRO A 430 15.02 14.17 -2.11
CA PRO A 430 15.02 13.64 -0.75
C PRO A 430 16.01 12.49 -0.53
N ILE A 431 16.28 11.71 -1.57
CA ILE A 431 17.19 10.55 -1.51
C ILE A 431 18.63 11.00 -1.29
N LYS A 432 19.02 12.12 -1.91
CA LYS A 432 20.36 12.69 -1.72
C LYS A 432 20.59 13.07 -0.27
N SER A 433 19.64 13.80 0.33
CA SER A 433 19.68 14.17 1.75
C SER A 433 19.69 12.95 2.66
N TRP A 434 18.82 11.96 2.37
CA TRP A 434 18.77 10.70 3.10
C TRP A 434 20.12 9.97 3.08
N ASN A 435 20.72 9.80 1.90
CA ASN A 435 22.01 9.15 1.73
C ASN A 435 23.14 9.85 2.48
N GLN A 436 23.12 11.19 2.55
CA GLN A 436 24.08 11.97 3.34
C GLN A 436 23.88 11.81 4.86
N SER A 437 22.64 11.58 5.30
CA SER A 437 22.29 11.42 6.71
C SER A 437 22.53 10.01 7.26
N LEU A 438 22.68 9.00 6.39
CA LEU A 438 22.83 7.61 6.80
C LEU A 438 24.21 7.34 7.43
N PRO A 439 24.29 6.75 8.64
CA PRO A 439 25.55 6.27 9.20
C PRO A 439 26.12 5.14 8.34
N ARG A 440 27.40 5.24 7.96
CA ARG A 440 28.10 4.27 7.06
C ARG A 440 28.04 2.79 7.51
N PHE A 441 27.69 2.50 8.77
CA PHE A 441 27.76 1.16 9.37
C PHE A 441 26.45 0.63 9.96
N TRP A 442 25.35 1.40 9.94
CA TRP A 442 24.07 1.05 10.60
C TRP A 442 22.87 1.24 9.67
N THR A 443 23.04 0.83 8.41
CA THR A 443 22.12 1.16 7.32
C THR A 443 20.83 0.34 7.34
N LYS A 444 20.83 -0.89 7.90
CA LYS A 444 19.68 -1.81 7.76
C LYS A 444 18.48 -1.44 8.66
N ASP A 445 18.71 -1.20 9.94
CA ASP A 445 17.65 -0.81 10.88
C ASP A 445 17.02 0.53 10.50
N ALA A 446 17.86 1.51 10.13
CA ALA A 446 17.39 2.83 9.70
C ALA A 446 16.46 2.73 8.48
N VAL A 447 16.78 1.85 7.52
CA VAL A 447 15.96 1.59 6.33
C VAL A 447 14.65 0.91 6.71
N TYR A 448 14.64 -0.01 7.70
CA TYR A 448 13.42 -0.70 8.16
C TYR A 448 12.45 0.26 8.80
N HIS A 449 12.96 1.03 9.77
CA HIS A 449 12.21 2.06 10.45
C HIS A 449 11.70 3.12 9.47
N LYS A 450 12.46 3.46 8.43
CA LYS A 450 12.06 4.46 7.43
C LYS A 450 10.94 3.97 6.51
N GLY A 451 11.03 2.74 6.03
CA GLY A 451 10.10 2.18 5.05
C GLY A 451 9.01 1.32 5.71
N PRO A 452 9.11 -0.01 5.67
CA PRO A 452 7.99 -0.91 5.97
C PRO A 452 7.43 -0.87 7.38
N GLU A 453 8.16 -0.36 8.37
CA GLU A 453 7.60 -0.20 9.71
C GLU A 453 6.65 1.00 9.80
N ASN A 454 6.99 2.08 9.11
CA ASN A 454 6.26 3.34 9.14
C ASN A 454 5.26 3.47 7.99
N ILE A 455 5.40 2.69 6.93
CA ILE A 455 4.53 2.76 5.75
C ILE A 455 3.64 1.52 5.70
N GLU A 456 2.33 1.73 5.65
CA GLU A 456 1.32 0.67 5.61
C GLU A 456 0.35 0.86 4.46
N VAL A 457 -0.04 -0.24 3.81
CA VAL A 457 -1.10 -0.25 2.78
C VAL A 457 -2.45 -0.45 3.47
N ASP A 458 -3.25 0.61 3.57
CA ASP A 458 -4.58 0.57 4.20
C ASP A 458 -5.63 -0.02 3.24
N LYS A 459 -5.70 0.50 2.01
CA LYS A 459 -6.68 0.07 1.01
C LYS A 459 -6.06 -0.12 -0.36
N ARG A 460 -6.67 -1.01 -1.13
CA ARG A 460 -6.31 -1.34 -2.51
C ARG A 460 -7.51 -1.09 -3.41
N LEU A 461 -7.26 -0.49 -4.57
CA LEU A 461 -8.26 -0.36 -5.63
C LEU A 461 -7.70 -0.94 -6.92
N PHE A 462 -8.26 -2.07 -7.35
CA PHE A 462 -7.85 -2.72 -8.59
C PHE A 462 -8.49 -2.06 -9.82
N CYS A 463 -7.67 -1.83 -10.84
CA CYS A 463 -8.05 -1.18 -12.09
C CYS A 463 -7.48 -1.91 -13.31
N THR A 464 -8.20 -1.86 -14.42
CA THR A 464 -7.68 -2.32 -15.72
C THR A 464 -6.62 -1.35 -16.22
N GLU A 465 -5.77 -1.83 -17.13
CA GLU A 465 -4.77 -1.01 -17.81
C GLU A 465 -5.42 0.21 -18.49
N GLU A 466 -6.49 -0.01 -19.27
CA GLU A 466 -7.18 1.07 -19.96
C GLU A 466 -7.67 2.17 -19.00
N ASN A 467 -8.30 1.80 -17.88
CA ASN A 467 -8.80 2.77 -16.90
C ASN A 467 -7.66 3.51 -16.22
N THR A 468 -6.55 2.82 -15.94
CA THR A 468 -5.36 3.39 -15.31
C THR A 468 -4.71 4.43 -16.23
N LEU A 469 -4.45 4.06 -17.48
CA LEU A 469 -3.85 4.95 -18.48
C LEU A 469 -4.75 6.15 -18.77
N ASN A 470 -6.05 5.94 -18.96
CA ASN A 470 -7.01 7.02 -19.19
C ASN A 470 -7.08 7.99 -18.01
N PHE A 471 -6.98 7.48 -16.78
CA PHE A 471 -6.92 8.33 -15.59
C PHE A 471 -5.63 9.13 -15.54
N LEU A 472 -4.45 8.49 -15.67
CA LEU A 472 -3.15 9.16 -15.58
C LEU A 472 -2.99 10.24 -16.66
N ILE A 473 -3.40 9.96 -17.90
CA ILE A 473 -3.34 10.93 -19.01
C ILE A 473 -4.17 12.17 -18.66
N LYS A 474 -5.44 12.00 -18.28
CA LYS A 474 -6.30 13.11 -17.86
C LYS A 474 -5.75 13.83 -16.63
N PHE A 475 -5.16 13.10 -15.71
CA PHE A 475 -4.60 13.66 -14.48
C PHE A 475 -3.42 14.61 -14.74
N MET A 476 -2.73 14.48 -15.89
CA MET A 476 -1.68 15.42 -16.31
C MET A 476 -2.23 16.76 -16.80
N ASP A 477 -3.46 16.81 -17.33
CA ASP A 477 -4.05 18.02 -17.95
C ASP A 477 -3.93 19.31 -17.12
N PRO A 478 -4.19 19.30 -15.79
CA PRO A 478 -4.09 20.50 -14.96
C PRO A 478 -2.67 21.04 -14.84
N PHE A 479 -1.66 20.19 -15.06
CA PHE A 479 -0.24 20.54 -14.97
C PHE A 479 0.29 21.01 -16.32
N THR A 480 -0.38 20.69 -17.43
CA THR A 480 0.12 20.92 -18.80
C THR A 480 -0.65 21.99 -19.59
N LEU A 481 -1.97 22.14 -19.41
CA LEU A 481 -2.81 23.03 -20.22
C LEU A 481 -2.88 24.49 -19.73
N LYS A 482 -2.61 25.47 -20.62
CA LYS A 482 -2.64 26.90 -20.31
C LYS A 482 -3.97 27.42 -19.74
N ASP A 483 -5.10 26.78 -20.08
CA ASP A 483 -6.44 27.23 -19.69
C ASP A 483 -6.78 27.03 -18.20
N HIS A 484 -5.96 26.28 -17.47
CA HIS A 484 -6.09 26.16 -16.02
C HIS A 484 -5.40 27.34 -15.30
N ASN A 485 -6.05 28.51 -15.24
CA ASN A 485 -5.61 29.72 -14.51
C ASN A 485 -4.09 29.98 -14.65
N SER A 486 -3.69 30.79 -15.64
CA SER A 486 -2.28 31.07 -16.00
C SER A 486 -1.37 31.52 -14.84
N GLU A 487 -1.92 31.97 -13.71
CA GLU A 487 -1.17 32.35 -12.49
C GLU A 487 -0.86 31.16 -11.54
N ARG A 488 -1.30 29.94 -11.85
CA ARG A 488 -1.15 28.80 -10.94
C ARG A 488 0.24 28.17 -11.08
N SER A 489 0.95 28.05 -9.95
CA SER A 489 2.14 27.20 -9.85
C SER A 489 1.75 25.73 -9.89
N THR A 490 2.32 24.97 -10.83
CA THR A 490 2.01 23.54 -11.00
C THR A 490 3.26 22.68 -11.12
N SER A 491 3.31 21.55 -10.41
CA SER A 491 4.36 20.54 -10.58
C SER A 491 3.85 19.12 -10.35
N LEU A 492 4.09 18.25 -11.32
CA LEU A 492 3.78 16.82 -11.26
C LEU A 492 5.07 16.02 -11.33
N LEU A 493 5.31 15.17 -10.33
CA LEU A 493 6.46 14.30 -10.27
C LEU A 493 6.00 12.84 -10.41
N PHE A 494 6.39 12.18 -11.49
CA PHE A 494 6.36 10.71 -11.54
C PHE A 494 7.67 10.20 -10.95
N SER A 495 7.57 9.25 -10.03
CA SER A 495 8.75 8.70 -9.36
C SER A 495 8.56 7.20 -9.22
N ALA A 496 9.56 6.42 -9.59
CA ALA A 496 9.49 4.98 -9.53
C ALA A 496 10.81 4.38 -9.10
N GLN A 497 10.75 3.21 -8.48
CA GLN A 497 11.94 2.44 -8.20
C GLN A 497 12.26 1.53 -9.38
N VAL A 498 13.48 1.60 -9.89
CA VAL A 498 14.01 0.58 -10.79
C VAL A 498 15.12 -0.16 -10.05
N CYS A 499 14.94 -1.47 -9.92
CA CYS A 499 15.94 -2.34 -9.32
C CYS A 499 17.13 -2.43 -10.28
N ASP A 500 18.33 -2.10 -9.81
CA ASP A 500 19.52 -2.27 -10.63
C ASP A 500 19.96 -3.75 -10.59
N GLU A 501 19.52 -4.53 -11.58
CA GLU A 501 19.91 -5.94 -11.71
C GLU A 501 21.42 -6.11 -11.94
N ARG A 502 22.13 -5.09 -12.45
CA ARG A 502 23.57 -5.16 -12.72
C ARG A 502 24.40 -5.02 -11.44
N ALA A 503 23.97 -4.17 -10.51
CA ALA A 503 24.62 -4.02 -9.20
C ALA A 503 24.50 -5.28 -8.32
N ASN A 504 23.46 -6.09 -8.54
CA ASN A 504 23.18 -7.28 -7.73
C ASN A 504 24.03 -8.51 -8.10
N ASN A 505 24.62 -8.55 -9.30
CA ASN A 505 25.43 -9.70 -9.75
C ASN A 505 26.83 -9.77 -9.11
N ASP A 506 27.35 -8.65 -8.61
CA ASP A 506 28.70 -8.55 -8.01
C ASP A 506 28.71 -8.68 -6.48
N THR A 507 27.54 -8.70 -5.84
CA THR A 507 27.46 -8.87 -4.38
C THR A 507 27.35 -10.34 -4.00
N THR A 508 28.29 -10.80 -3.15
CA THR A 508 28.19 -12.04 -2.37
C THR A 508 26.79 -12.24 -1.80
N ARG A 509 26.35 -13.49 -1.53
CA ARG A 509 25.00 -13.95 -1.11
C ARG A 509 24.20 -13.09 -0.09
N HIS A 510 24.77 -12.03 0.49
CA HIS A 510 24.19 -11.15 1.52
C HIS A 510 24.26 -9.65 1.14
N GLY A 511 24.30 -9.31 -0.15
CA GLY A 511 24.40 -7.93 -0.66
C GLY A 511 23.23 -7.02 -0.28
N MET A 512 23.51 -5.72 -0.07
CA MET A 512 22.47 -4.70 0.01
C MET A 512 21.88 -4.50 -1.39
N MET A 513 20.56 -4.48 -1.50
CA MET A 513 19.91 -4.24 -2.78
C MET A 513 19.95 -2.76 -3.11
N SER A 514 20.61 -2.42 -4.22
CA SER A 514 20.68 -1.06 -4.75
C SER A 514 19.50 -0.76 -5.67
N ILE A 515 18.85 0.38 -5.43
CA ILE A 515 17.71 0.86 -6.21
C ILE A 515 18.09 2.21 -6.80
N VAL A 516 17.78 2.44 -8.07
CA VAL A 516 17.96 3.74 -8.71
C VAL A 516 16.57 4.28 -9.04
N PRO A 517 16.04 5.23 -8.25
CA PRO A 517 14.75 5.80 -8.57
C PRO A 517 14.79 6.63 -9.84
N GLN A 518 13.86 6.35 -10.75
CA GLN A 518 13.68 7.07 -12.00
C GLN A 518 12.56 8.08 -11.83
N ASN A 519 12.81 9.31 -12.27
CA ASN A 519 11.88 10.42 -12.08
C ASN A 519 11.57 11.14 -13.38
N ILE A 520 10.32 11.63 -13.48
CA ILE A 520 9.88 12.55 -14.52
C ILE A 520 9.17 13.71 -13.84
N LEU A 521 9.78 14.91 -13.89
CA LEU A 521 9.18 16.15 -13.42
C LEU A 521 8.52 16.88 -14.60
N ILE A 522 7.27 17.26 -14.42
CA ILE A 522 6.49 18.10 -15.34
C ILE A 522 6.11 19.38 -14.60
N ASN A 523 6.62 20.52 -15.05
CA ASN A 523 6.22 21.84 -14.55
C ASN A 523 6.10 22.85 -15.71
N ARG A 524 5.72 24.09 -15.39
CA ARG A 524 5.56 25.17 -16.38
C ARG A 524 6.65 26.21 -16.23
N PHE A 525 7.04 26.81 -17.34
CA PHE A 525 7.78 28.07 -17.30
C PHE A 525 6.88 29.17 -16.73
N MET A 526 7.25 29.72 -15.58
CA MET A 526 6.81 31.05 -15.20
C MET A 526 7.78 32.04 -15.86
N ASN A 527 7.37 32.61 -16.99
CA ASN A 527 8.08 33.73 -17.61
C ASN A 527 7.78 35.04 -16.89
#